data_AF-A0A1V5E9A8-F1
#
_entry.id   AF-A0A1V5E9A8-F1
#
_cell.length_a   1.000
_cell.length_b   1.000
_cell.length_c   1.000
_cell.angle_alpha   90.00
_cell.angle_beta   90.00
_cell.angle_gamma   90.00
#
_symmetry.space_group_name_H-M   'P 1'
#
loop_
_entity.id
_entity.type
_entity.pdbx_description
1 polymer ?
#
loop_
_entity_poly.entity_id
_entity_poly.type
_entity_poly.pdbx_seq_one_letter_code
_entity_poly.pdbx_strand_id
1 'polypeptide(L)'
;MRADNPSIKDQYTPVQLVCCTAARLFRDRDTVFAGVGMSFLATAIAKLLYAPNVILVAEAGYVGFACISSMVSPSDNVGGCMALCHQGLFETFRDQQAGFIDSACLGFAQIDKFGNVGVTFVRPTIRMNGSGGGGDISSSAKSVVYIGEYHPRQFREKVDYMTNPGFLDGSPDARKKAGLLGGGPECVVTNRGIFRFDLETHEMYLAEVFPWQDEKDIAEVVAAAPWRLKVAKDLKIIQPPTEDENKAIALIDPQLRYVIPVALERPAGKVMLSGRTDLFSYNYLLELNEESWRKNRATRV
;
A
#
# COMPACT_ATOMS: atom_id res chain seq x y z
N MET A 1 -16.77 -4.42 -37.92
CA MET A 1 -17.01 -4.60 -36.48
C MET A 1 -15.79 -5.29 -35.88
N ARG A 2 -14.81 -4.52 -35.38
CA ARG A 2 -13.78 -5.08 -34.50
C ARG A 2 -14.40 -5.07 -33.12
N ALA A 3 -14.60 -6.24 -32.53
CA ALA A 3 -14.90 -6.30 -31.10
C ALA A 3 -13.64 -5.76 -30.39
N ASP A 4 -13.77 -4.60 -29.76
CA ASP A 4 -12.75 -4.02 -28.90
C ASP A 4 -12.54 -4.97 -27.72
N ASN A 5 -11.55 -5.86 -27.85
CA ASN A 5 -11.12 -6.69 -26.75
C ASN A 5 -10.26 -5.78 -25.87
N PRO A 6 -10.68 -5.44 -24.63
CA PRO A 6 -9.87 -4.62 -23.75
C PRO A 6 -8.50 -5.28 -23.58
N SER A 7 -7.42 -4.48 -23.61
CA SER A 7 -6.10 -5.04 -23.34
C SER A 7 -6.13 -5.70 -21.96
N ILE A 8 -5.30 -6.73 -21.71
CA ILE A 8 -5.27 -7.42 -20.39
C ILE A 8 -5.07 -6.39 -19.25
N LYS A 9 -4.32 -5.31 -19.53
CA LYS A 9 -4.14 -4.17 -18.63
C LYS A 9 -5.46 -3.50 -18.22
N ASP A 10 -6.40 -3.33 -19.15
CA ASP A 10 -7.67 -2.62 -18.93
C ASP A 10 -8.67 -3.45 -18.09
N GLN A 11 -8.36 -4.72 -17.82
CA GLN A 11 -9.16 -5.59 -16.94
C GLN A 11 -8.90 -5.31 -15.45
N TYR A 12 -7.83 -4.60 -15.11
CA TYR A 12 -7.41 -4.38 -13.73
C TYR A 12 -7.27 -2.90 -13.41
N THR A 13 -7.77 -2.51 -12.24
CA THR A 13 -7.50 -1.19 -11.66
C THR A 13 -6.07 -1.11 -11.13
N PRO A 14 -5.47 0.10 -11.06
CA PRO A 14 -4.18 0.29 -10.39
C PRO A 14 -4.16 -0.29 -8.97
N VAL A 15 -5.25 -0.14 -8.22
CA VAL A 15 -5.39 -0.66 -6.85
C VAL A 15 -5.28 -2.18 -6.82
N GLN A 16 -5.95 -2.90 -7.72
CA GLN A 16 -5.83 -4.37 -7.81
C GLN A 16 -4.40 -4.78 -8.16
N LEU A 17 -3.79 -4.15 -9.18
CA LEU A 17 -2.42 -4.45 -9.59
C LEU A 17 -1.45 -4.28 -8.42
N VAL A 18 -1.59 -3.19 -7.67
CA VAL A 18 -0.73 -2.82 -6.56
C VAL A 18 -0.95 -3.74 -5.34
N CYS A 19 -2.19 -3.88 -4.88
CA CYS A 19 -2.50 -4.60 -3.64
C CYS A 19 -2.28 -6.10 -3.77
N CYS A 20 -2.69 -6.72 -4.88
CA CYS A 20 -2.51 -8.16 -5.10
C CYS A 20 -1.03 -8.52 -5.23
N THR A 21 -0.26 -7.69 -5.96
CA THR A 21 1.19 -7.88 -6.08
C THR A 21 1.89 -7.77 -4.73
N ALA A 22 1.57 -6.75 -3.94
CA ALA A 22 2.15 -6.57 -2.61
C ALA A 22 1.73 -7.68 -1.62
N ALA A 23 0.50 -8.19 -1.71
CA ALA A 23 -0.02 -9.23 -0.84
C ALA A 23 0.84 -10.51 -0.85
N ARG A 24 1.42 -10.84 -2.00
CA ARG A 24 2.27 -12.02 -2.21
C ARG A 24 3.67 -11.90 -1.60
N LEU A 25 4.04 -10.71 -1.11
CA LEU A 25 5.36 -10.45 -0.51
C LEU A 25 5.40 -10.70 1.00
N PHE A 26 4.24 -10.69 1.67
CA PHE A 26 4.16 -10.91 3.11
C PHE A 26 4.27 -12.39 3.45
N ARG A 27 4.97 -12.69 4.55
CA ARG A 27 5.25 -14.07 4.96
C ARG A 27 4.28 -14.50 6.05
N ASP A 28 3.91 -15.78 6.02
CA ASP A 28 3.07 -16.34 7.08
C ASP A 28 3.78 -16.26 8.44
N ARG A 29 3.01 -15.93 9.48
CA ARG A 29 3.48 -15.70 10.87
C ARG A 29 4.32 -14.45 11.13
N ASP A 30 4.57 -13.61 10.12
CA ASP A 30 5.15 -12.29 10.37
C ASP A 30 4.19 -11.43 11.20
N THR A 31 4.75 -10.54 12.02
CA THR A 31 4.02 -9.44 12.63
C THR A 31 4.18 -8.18 11.79
N VAL A 32 3.07 -7.66 11.24
CA VAL A 32 3.09 -6.66 10.18
C VAL A 32 2.30 -5.42 10.57
N PHE A 33 2.93 -4.24 10.50
CA PHE A 33 2.15 -2.99 10.52
C PHE A 33 1.35 -2.85 9.24
N ALA A 34 0.03 -2.94 9.37
CA ALA A 34 -0.91 -2.63 8.32
C ALA A 34 -1.20 -1.12 8.38
N GLY A 35 -0.74 -0.38 7.37
CA GLY A 35 -1.17 1.01 7.16
C GLY A 35 -2.67 1.10 6.82
N VAL A 36 -3.10 2.24 6.30
CA VAL A 36 -4.48 2.47 5.81
C VAL A 36 -4.49 2.52 4.28
N GLY A 37 -5.64 2.29 3.65
CA GLY A 37 -5.78 2.34 2.20
C GLY A 37 -5.19 1.13 1.49
N MET A 38 -4.39 1.33 0.44
CA MET A 38 -3.78 0.23 -0.32
C MET A 38 -2.89 -0.65 0.57
N SER A 39 -2.21 -0.08 1.56
CA SER A 39 -1.39 -0.84 2.51
C SER A 39 -2.22 -1.83 3.35
N PHE A 40 -3.40 -1.38 3.81
CA PHE A 40 -4.33 -2.26 4.51
C PHE A 40 -4.84 -3.35 3.57
N LEU A 41 -5.28 -3.00 2.37
CA LEU A 41 -5.80 -3.97 1.42
C LEU A 41 -4.78 -5.04 1.08
N ALA A 42 -3.53 -4.66 0.80
CA ALA A 42 -2.47 -5.62 0.51
C ALA A 42 -2.25 -6.63 1.65
N THR A 43 -2.15 -6.14 2.89
CA THR A 43 -1.93 -6.99 4.07
C THR A 43 -3.16 -7.84 4.42
N ALA A 44 -4.37 -7.33 4.18
CA ALA A 44 -5.61 -8.07 4.34
C ALA A 44 -5.75 -9.20 3.30
N ILE A 45 -5.43 -8.94 2.02
CA ILE A 45 -5.40 -9.99 0.98
C ILE A 45 -4.34 -11.05 1.34
N ALA A 46 -3.16 -10.61 1.80
CA ALA A 46 -2.11 -11.52 2.25
C ALA A 46 -2.64 -12.46 3.34
N LYS A 47 -3.30 -11.91 4.36
CA LYS A 47 -3.91 -12.71 5.43
C LYS A 47 -4.95 -13.70 4.91
N LEU A 48 -5.78 -13.32 3.94
CA LEU A 48 -6.84 -14.19 3.45
C LEU A 48 -6.34 -15.33 2.56
N LEU A 49 -5.28 -15.12 1.78
CA LEU A 49 -4.90 -16.03 0.69
C LEU A 49 -3.49 -16.63 0.80
N TYR A 50 -2.55 -15.93 1.43
CA TYR A 50 -1.12 -16.29 1.36
C TYR A 50 -0.48 -16.56 2.72
N ALA A 51 -0.93 -15.83 3.75
CA ALA A 51 -0.31 -15.75 5.07
C ALA A 51 -1.39 -15.77 6.18
N PRO A 52 -2.16 -16.86 6.34
CA PRO A 52 -3.31 -16.92 7.25
C PRO A 52 -2.98 -16.61 8.73
N ASN A 53 -1.76 -16.94 9.15
CA ASN A 53 -1.24 -16.74 10.50
C ASN A 53 -0.45 -15.43 10.67
N VAL A 54 -0.43 -14.54 9.67
CA VAL A 54 0.13 -13.19 9.82
C VAL A 54 -0.60 -12.42 10.94
N ILE A 55 0.16 -11.74 11.78
CA ILE A 55 -0.33 -10.89 12.86
C ILE A 55 -0.32 -9.45 12.37
N LEU A 56 -1.48 -8.92 12.02
CA LEU A 56 -1.60 -7.54 11.57
C LEU A 56 -1.71 -6.58 12.75
N VAL A 57 -0.98 -5.48 12.69
CA VAL A 57 -0.92 -4.46 13.74
C VAL A 57 -1.33 -3.12 13.15
N ALA A 58 -2.22 -2.40 13.82
CA ALA A 58 -2.53 -1.00 13.52
C ALA A 58 -1.90 -0.11 14.60
N GLU A 59 -1.38 1.06 14.22
CA GLU A 59 -0.68 1.96 15.16
C GLU A 59 -1.53 2.44 16.35
N ALA A 60 -2.86 2.33 16.26
CA ALA A 60 -3.77 2.61 17.38
C ALA A 60 -3.80 1.50 18.44
N GLY A 61 -3.03 0.42 18.26
CA GLY A 61 -2.88 -0.68 19.21
C GLY A 61 -3.81 -1.88 19.00
N TYR A 62 -4.36 -2.03 17.80
CA TYR A 62 -5.05 -3.27 17.44
C TYR A 62 -4.05 -4.30 16.93
N VAL A 63 -3.91 -5.41 17.66
CA VAL A 63 -2.96 -6.47 17.34
C VAL A 63 -3.72 -7.75 16.97
N GLY A 64 -3.37 -8.33 15.82
CA GLY A 64 -3.90 -9.61 15.33
C GLY A 64 -5.35 -9.54 14.82
N PHE A 65 -5.78 -8.42 14.25
CA PHE A 65 -7.16 -8.28 13.78
C PHE A 65 -7.46 -9.08 12.50
N ALA A 66 -8.73 -9.41 12.32
CA ALA A 66 -9.20 -10.39 11.33
C ALA A 66 -9.47 -9.83 9.92
N CYS A 67 -9.34 -8.51 9.71
CA CYS A 67 -9.62 -7.84 8.42
C CYS A 67 -11.04 -8.07 7.87
N ILE A 68 -12.07 -7.83 8.69
CA ILE A 68 -13.46 -8.03 8.26
C ILE A 68 -14.00 -6.97 7.29
N SER A 69 -13.35 -5.81 7.21
CA SER A 69 -13.68 -4.73 6.27
C SER A 69 -12.51 -3.73 6.20
N SER A 70 -12.56 -2.84 5.22
CA SER A 70 -11.69 -1.68 5.04
C SER A 70 -11.71 -0.77 6.28
N MET A 71 -10.55 -0.51 6.87
CA MET A 71 -10.38 0.47 7.95
C MET A 71 -10.20 1.86 7.35
N VAL A 72 -10.93 2.89 7.80
CA VAL A 72 -10.74 4.30 7.37
C VAL A 72 -9.74 5.08 8.22
N SER A 73 -9.43 4.55 9.40
CA SER A 73 -8.47 5.07 10.35
C SER A 73 -7.69 3.90 10.94
N PRO A 74 -6.44 4.08 11.39
CA PRO A 74 -5.76 3.06 12.19
C PRO A 74 -6.51 2.74 13.49
N SER A 75 -7.34 3.67 13.97
CA SER A 75 -8.20 3.54 15.16
C SER A 75 -9.66 3.18 14.84
N ASP A 76 -9.92 2.64 13.64
CA ASP A 76 -11.26 2.26 13.22
C ASP A 76 -11.74 1.02 13.98
N ASN A 77 -13.00 0.99 14.41
CA ASN A 77 -13.56 -0.11 15.20
C ASN A 77 -13.53 -1.44 14.44
N VAL A 78 -13.47 -1.40 13.10
CA VAL A 78 -13.27 -2.56 12.24
C VAL A 78 -11.96 -3.29 12.57
N GLY A 79 -10.90 -2.56 12.90
CA GLY A 79 -9.61 -3.13 13.31
C GLY A 79 -9.64 -3.64 14.75
N GLY A 80 -10.34 -2.97 15.66
CA GLY A 80 -10.49 -3.45 17.04
C GLY A 80 -11.42 -4.66 17.18
N CYS A 81 -12.41 -4.78 16.29
CA CYS A 81 -13.34 -5.89 16.29
C CYS A 81 -12.61 -7.20 15.95
N MET A 82 -12.59 -8.13 16.90
CA MET A 82 -11.85 -9.39 16.82
C MET A 82 -10.32 -9.25 16.73
N ALA A 83 -9.76 -8.14 17.22
CA ALA A 83 -8.33 -8.09 17.52
C ALA A 83 -8.00 -9.09 18.65
N LEU A 84 -6.83 -9.74 18.57
CA LEU A 84 -6.33 -10.61 19.62
C LEU A 84 -5.98 -9.82 20.88
N CYS A 85 -5.51 -8.58 20.70
CA CYS A 85 -5.14 -7.69 21.79
C CYS A 85 -5.42 -6.23 21.43
N HIS A 86 -5.77 -5.46 22.45
CA HIS A 86 -5.84 -4.00 22.42
C HIS A 86 -4.73 -3.46 23.32
N GLN A 87 -3.82 -2.68 22.75
CA GLN A 87 -2.75 -1.98 23.44
C GLN A 87 -2.92 -0.47 23.27
N GLY A 88 -2.17 0.32 24.04
CA GLY A 88 -2.02 1.74 23.76
C GLY A 88 -1.04 1.97 22.62
N LEU A 89 -1.11 3.17 22.04
CA LEU A 89 -0.20 3.61 20.99
C LEU A 89 1.25 3.52 21.47
N PHE A 90 1.54 3.97 22.70
CA PHE A 90 2.88 3.92 23.27
C PHE A 90 3.43 2.49 23.35
N GLU A 91 2.65 1.53 23.86
CA GLU A 91 3.06 0.13 23.97
C GLU A 91 3.32 -0.48 22.58
N THR A 92 2.50 -0.15 21.60
CA THR A 92 2.62 -0.63 20.22
C THR A 92 3.95 -0.19 19.59
N PHE A 93 4.32 1.08 19.75
CA PHE A 93 5.60 1.60 19.25
C PHE A 93 6.80 1.17 20.11
N ARG A 94 6.61 0.94 21.41
CA ARG A 94 7.64 0.32 22.26
C ARG A 94 7.96 -1.09 21.76
N ASP A 95 6.94 -1.90 21.49
CA ASP A 95 7.10 -3.27 21.02
C ASP A 95 7.77 -3.29 19.63
N GLN A 96 7.41 -2.35 18.77
CA GLN A 96 8.10 -2.12 17.49
C GLN A 96 9.59 -1.78 17.66
N GLN A 97 9.95 -0.86 18.56
CA GLN A 97 11.35 -0.50 18.80
C GLN A 97 12.13 -1.63 19.48
N ALA A 98 11.45 -2.52 20.21
CA ALA A 98 12.01 -3.74 20.78
C ALA A 98 12.20 -4.88 19.75
N GLY A 99 11.77 -4.69 18.50
CA GLY A 99 11.99 -5.65 17.41
C GLY A 99 10.91 -6.72 17.24
N PHE A 100 9.73 -6.53 17.85
CA PHE A 100 8.58 -7.44 17.72
C PHE A 100 7.80 -7.29 16.41
N ILE A 101 8.17 -6.34 15.55
CA ILE A 101 7.56 -6.12 14.24
C ILE A 101 8.54 -6.56 13.14
N ASP A 102 8.10 -7.51 12.32
CA ASP A 102 8.90 -8.09 11.24
C ASP A 102 8.88 -7.22 9.99
N SER A 103 7.70 -6.74 9.61
CA SER A 103 7.55 -5.92 8.41
C SER A 103 6.48 -4.85 8.55
N ALA A 104 6.46 -3.92 7.60
CA ALA A 104 5.43 -2.90 7.51
C ALA A 104 5.03 -2.64 6.07
N CYS A 105 3.75 -2.32 5.85
CA CYS A 105 3.25 -1.87 4.58
C CYS A 105 2.86 -0.39 4.68
N LEU A 106 3.55 0.48 3.94
CA LEU A 106 3.39 1.93 4.05
C LEU A 106 3.18 2.59 2.69
N GLY A 107 2.41 3.68 2.66
CA GLY A 107 2.31 4.56 1.49
C GLY A 107 3.50 5.52 1.38
N PHE A 108 3.61 6.19 0.24
CA PHE A 108 4.60 7.27 0.02
C PHE A 108 3.99 8.37 -0.86
N ALA A 109 4.47 9.61 -0.68
CA ALA A 109 4.13 10.73 -1.57
C ALA A 109 5.34 11.17 -2.42
N GLN A 110 6.53 11.11 -1.84
CA GLN A 110 7.79 11.16 -2.56
C GLN A 110 8.70 10.03 -2.08
N ILE A 111 9.56 9.54 -2.97
CA ILE A 111 10.60 8.56 -2.69
C ILE A 111 11.84 8.86 -3.51
N ASP A 112 13.02 8.65 -2.93
CA ASP A 112 14.31 8.79 -3.62
C ASP A 112 14.99 7.46 -3.93
N LYS A 113 16.16 7.54 -4.58
CA LYS A 113 16.93 6.37 -5.04
C LYS A 113 17.37 5.43 -3.91
N PHE A 114 17.38 5.87 -2.66
CA PHE A 114 17.73 5.05 -1.49
C PHE A 114 16.50 4.67 -0.66
N GLY A 115 15.30 4.95 -1.18
CA GLY A 115 14.04 4.61 -0.53
C GLY A 115 13.71 5.52 0.65
N ASN A 116 14.34 6.69 0.77
CA ASN A 116 13.90 7.69 1.74
C ASN A 116 12.56 8.24 1.26
N VAL A 117 11.59 8.33 2.17
CA VAL A 117 10.21 8.68 1.82
C VAL A 117 9.81 10.00 2.48
N GLY A 118 9.16 10.85 1.68
CA GLY A 118 8.55 12.10 2.14
C GLY A 118 7.03 12.02 2.11
N VAL A 119 6.40 12.24 3.26
CA VAL A 119 4.93 12.33 3.42
C VAL A 119 4.52 13.49 4.35
N THR A 120 5.44 14.41 4.66
CA THR A 120 5.17 15.58 5.51
C THR A 120 4.95 16.85 4.69
N PHE A 121 5.85 17.12 3.74
CA PHE A 121 5.84 18.31 2.91
C PHE A 121 6.23 17.95 1.48
N VAL A 122 5.52 18.52 0.52
CA VAL A 122 5.93 18.59 -0.88
C VAL A 122 6.10 20.06 -1.21
N ARG A 123 7.34 20.48 -1.49
CA ARG A 123 7.70 21.88 -1.68
C ARG A 123 7.06 22.42 -2.98
N PRO A 124 6.74 23.72 -3.02
CA PRO A 124 6.92 24.71 -1.94
C PRO A 124 5.75 24.82 -0.94
N THR A 125 4.57 24.25 -1.23
CA THR A 125 3.31 24.69 -0.57
C THR A 125 2.45 23.57 0.00
N ILE A 126 2.70 22.30 -0.30
CA ILE A 126 1.78 21.22 0.07
C ILE A 126 2.18 20.63 1.43
N ARG A 127 1.37 20.89 2.46
CA ARG A 127 1.43 20.17 3.75
C ARG A 127 0.59 18.91 3.63
N MET A 128 1.22 17.76 3.88
CA MET A 128 0.61 16.44 3.88
C MET A 128 0.21 16.03 5.31
N ASN A 129 -0.21 14.78 5.52
CA ASN A 129 -0.59 14.29 6.87
C ASN A 129 0.59 14.32 7.86
N GLY A 130 1.84 14.16 7.39
CA GLY A 130 3.01 14.03 8.26
C GLY A 130 3.37 12.58 8.52
N SER A 131 4.26 12.36 9.50
CA SER A 131 4.77 11.03 9.83
C SER A 131 3.67 10.05 10.21
N GLY A 132 2.72 10.46 11.07
CA GLY A 132 2.02 9.48 11.89
C GLY A 132 3.07 8.60 12.59
N GLY A 133 2.91 7.28 12.54
CA GLY A 133 3.95 6.31 12.91
C GLY A 133 4.99 5.98 11.85
N GLY A 134 4.86 6.45 10.60
CA GLY A 134 5.68 5.98 9.47
C GLY A 134 7.19 6.18 9.67
N GLY A 135 7.60 7.29 10.30
CA GLY A 135 9.00 7.57 10.62
C GLY A 135 9.57 6.57 11.61
N ASP A 136 8.84 6.28 12.69
CA ASP A 136 9.25 5.29 13.69
C ASP A 136 9.27 3.89 13.06
N ILE A 137 8.19 3.50 12.36
CA ILE A 137 8.05 2.19 11.71
C ILE A 137 9.23 1.91 10.78
N SER A 138 9.55 2.86 9.89
CA SER A 138 10.67 2.70 8.95
C SER A 138 12.06 2.76 9.63
N SER A 139 12.13 3.27 10.85
CA SER A 139 13.37 3.31 11.63
C SER A 139 13.70 1.97 12.29
N SER A 140 12.70 1.18 12.73
CA SER A 140 12.95 -0.06 13.50
C SER A 140 12.33 -1.36 12.96
N ALA A 141 11.38 -1.32 12.01
CA ALA A 141 10.87 -2.55 11.38
C ALA A 141 11.98 -3.28 10.61
N LYS A 142 11.99 -4.62 10.64
CA LYS A 142 13.04 -5.40 9.97
C LYS A 142 12.99 -5.23 8.44
N SER A 143 11.82 -4.94 7.90
CA SER A 143 11.62 -4.62 6.48
C SER A 143 10.42 -3.70 6.26
N VAL A 144 10.44 -2.90 5.19
CA VAL A 144 9.30 -2.05 4.80
C VAL A 144 8.97 -2.24 3.33
N VAL A 145 7.72 -2.57 3.04
CA VAL A 145 7.14 -2.57 1.69
C VAL A 145 6.42 -1.25 1.49
N TYR A 146 6.94 -0.42 0.59
CA TYR A 146 6.25 0.79 0.17
C TYR A 146 5.27 0.48 -0.97
N ILE A 147 4.10 1.10 -0.94
CA ILE A 147 3.02 0.79 -1.90
C ILE A 147 2.33 2.06 -2.38
N GLY A 148 2.00 2.12 -3.68
CA GLY A 148 1.24 3.22 -4.24
C GLY A 148 1.07 3.16 -5.75
N GLU A 149 0.10 3.90 -6.27
CA GLU A 149 0.01 4.11 -7.72
C GLU A 149 1.21 4.92 -8.20
N TYR A 150 1.81 4.49 -9.31
CA TYR A 150 2.98 5.11 -9.91
C TYR A 150 2.62 6.46 -10.51
N HIS A 151 3.34 7.49 -10.09
CA HIS A 151 3.38 8.77 -10.77
C HIS A 151 4.83 9.28 -10.81
N PRO A 152 5.36 9.69 -11.98
CA PRO A 152 6.74 10.19 -12.12
C PRO A 152 7.15 11.23 -11.08
N ARG A 153 6.25 12.14 -10.68
CA ARG A 153 6.55 13.21 -9.71
C ARG A 153 6.84 12.72 -8.29
N GLN A 154 6.49 11.48 -7.97
CA GLN A 154 6.79 10.87 -6.67
C GLN A 154 8.27 10.50 -6.58
N PHE A 155 8.94 10.20 -7.70
CA PHE A 155 10.34 9.79 -7.72
C PHE A 155 11.24 11.04 -7.79
N ARG A 156 12.07 11.24 -6.77
CA ARG A 156 12.88 12.47 -6.58
C ARG A 156 14.35 12.14 -6.39
N GLU A 157 15.26 12.99 -6.88
CA GLU A 157 16.70 12.81 -6.57
C GLU A 157 16.95 12.88 -5.06
N LYS A 158 16.18 13.76 -4.40
CA LYS A 158 16.08 13.86 -2.94
C LYS A 158 14.67 14.27 -2.59
N VAL A 159 14.06 13.61 -1.60
CA VAL A 159 12.74 14.00 -1.08
C VAL A 159 12.79 15.39 -0.43
N ASP A 160 11.69 16.13 -0.53
CA ASP A 160 11.62 17.51 -0.03
C ASP A 160 11.73 17.60 1.50
N TYR A 161 11.25 16.55 2.16
CA TYR A 161 11.36 16.31 3.60
C TYR A 161 11.40 14.80 3.83
N MET A 162 12.47 14.29 4.44
CA MET A 162 12.59 12.88 4.78
C MET A 162 11.77 12.60 6.03
N THR A 163 10.59 12.03 5.84
CA THR A 163 9.71 11.61 6.93
C THR A 163 10.05 10.22 7.42
N ASN A 164 10.26 9.31 6.46
CA ASN A 164 10.52 7.90 6.71
C ASN A 164 11.93 7.57 6.18
N PRO A 165 12.92 7.27 7.03
CA PRO A 165 14.27 6.98 6.57
C PRO A 165 14.35 5.66 5.80
N GLY A 166 14.91 5.72 4.60
CA GLY A 166 15.31 4.58 3.77
C GLY A 166 16.75 4.16 4.10
N PHE A 167 17.57 3.91 3.08
CA PHE A 167 19.01 3.67 3.24
C PHE A 167 19.84 4.96 3.41
N LEU A 168 19.19 6.10 3.66
CA LEU A 168 19.82 7.40 3.88
C LEU A 168 20.63 7.84 2.66
N ASP A 169 21.96 7.89 2.76
CA ASP A 169 22.86 8.25 1.67
C ASP A 169 23.36 7.04 0.87
N GLY A 170 22.88 5.83 1.20
CA GLY A 170 23.28 4.57 0.58
C GLY A 170 24.63 4.03 1.04
N SER A 171 25.38 4.77 1.86
CA SER A 171 26.70 4.32 2.30
C SER A 171 26.61 3.09 3.21
N PRO A 172 27.64 2.22 3.21
CA PRO A 172 27.67 1.06 4.09
C PRO A 172 27.44 1.45 5.56
N ASP A 173 26.55 0.71 6.22
CA ASP A 173 26.13 0.92 7.61
C ASP A 173 25.50 2.29 7.90
N ALA A 174 25.07 3.08 6.90
CA ALA A 174 24.46 4.40 7.10
C ALA A 174 23.32 4.37 8.15
N ARG A 175 22.39 3.41 8.01
CA ARG A 175 21.28 3.20 8.94
C ARG A 175 21.77 2.92 10.36
N LYS A 176 22.73 2.01 10.51
CA LYS A 176 23.33 1.65 11.81
C LYS A 176 24.03 2.84 12.47
N LYS A 177 24.80 3.62 11.71
CA LYS A 177 25.48 4.84 12.18
C LYS A 177 24.48 5.91 12.65
N ALA A 178 23.31 5.98 12.01
CA ALA A 178 22.22 6.86 12.40
C ALA A 178 21.37 6.33 13.57
N GLY A 179 21.69 5.16 14.13
CA GLY A 179 20.93 4.54 15.22
C GLY A 179 19.61 3.89 14.81
N LEU A 180 19.40 3.67 13.51
CA LEU A 180 18.21 3.00 12.99
C LEU A 180 18.38 1.47 13.14
N LEU A 181 17.50 0.84 13.92
CA LEU A 181 17.56 -0.58 14.27
C LEU A 181 16.96 -1.51 13.20
N GLY A 182 16.13 -0.96 12.30
CA GLY A 182 15.40 -1.72 11.28
C GLY A 182 16.21 -1.95 9.99
N GLY A 183 15.78 -2.92 9.18
CA GLY A 183 16.46 -3.29 7.94
C GLY A 183 16.22 -2.35 6.76
N GLY A 184 15.24 -1.44 6.86
CA GLY A 184 14.94 -0.45 5.81
C GLY A 184 13.98 -0.97 4.74
N PRO A 185 13.92 -0.29 3.58
CA PRO A 185 12.96 -0.63 2.54
C PRO A 185 13.36 -1.91 1.81
N GLU A 186 12.43 -2.85 1.71
CA GLU A 186 12.60 -4.08 0.94
C GLU A 186 12.26 -3.87 -0.53
N CYS A 187 11.15 -3.16 -0.79
CA CYS A 187 10.71 -2.85 -2.14
C CYS A 187 9.68 -1.71 -2.18
N VAL A 188 9.40 -1.25 -3.39
CA VAL A 188 8.30 -0.33 -3.72
C VAL A 188 7.42 -1.01 -4.75
N VAL A 189 6.15 -1.23 -4.41
CA VAL A 189 5.16 -1.88 -5.30
C VAL A 189 4.26 -0.82 -5.91
N THR A 190 4.19 -0.81 -7.24
CA THR A 190 3.34 0.10 -8.00
C THR A 190 2.57 -0.61 -9.11
N ASN A 191 1.60 0.06 -9.72
CA ASN A 191 0.92 -0.42 -10.94
C ASN A 191 1.83 -0.43 -12.18
N ARG A 192 3.09 0.03 -12.06
CA ARG A 192 4.12 -0.07 -13.09
C ARG A 192 5.18 -1.14 -12.79
N GLY A 193 5.15 -1.80 -11.65
CA GLY A 193 6.10 -2.86 -11.31
C GLY A 193 6.59 -2.81 -9.87
N ILE A 194 7.53 -3.70 -9.56
CA ILE A 194 8.23 -3.75 -8.27
C ILE A 194 9.63 -3.17 -8.45
N PHE A 195 9.95 -2.17 -7.64
CA PHE A 195 11.30 -1.64 -7.49
C PHE A 195 11.94 -2.24 -6.24
N ARG A 196 13.18 -2.69 -6.34
CA ARG A 196 13.96 -3.24 -5.21
C ARG A 196 15.23 -2.43 -5.01
N PHE A 197 15.96 -2.73 -3.93
CA PHE A 197 17.20 -2.05 -3.58
C PHE A 197 18.36 -3.04 -3.71
N ASP A 198 19.45 -2.59 -4.32
CA ASP A 198 20.66 -3.37 -4.46
C ASP A 198 21.32 -3.59 -3.09
N LEU A 199 21.81 -4.81 -2.81
CA LEU A 199 22.30 -5.17 -1.47
C LEU A 199 23.63 -4.48 -1.11
N GLU A 200 24.42 -4.05 -2.10
CA GLU A 200 25.72 -3.42 -1.87
C GLU A 200 25.63 -1.89 -1.93
N THR A 201 24.92 -1.38 -2.93
CA THR A 201 24.82 0.07 -3.20
C THR A 201 23.58 0.71 -2.60
N HIS A 202 22.59 -0.09 -2.20
CA HIS A 202 21.27 0.36 -1.74
C HIS A 202 20.50 1.19 -2.75
N GLU A 203 20.96 1.27 -4.00
CA GLU A 203 20.26 2.00 -5.05
C GLU A 203 19.04 1.22 -5.53
N MET A 204 17.95 1.95 -5.72
CA MET A 204 16.72 1.44 -6.29
C MET A 204 16.92 1.01 -7.75
N TYR A 205 16.33 -0.13 -8.11
CA TYR A 205 16.26 -0.63 -9.48
C TYR A 205 14.88 -1.24 -9.77
N LEU A 206 14.45 -1.21 -11.03
CA LEU A 206 13.24 -1.89 -11.50
C LEU A 206 13.51 -3.41 -11.59
N ALA A 207 12.82 -4.18 -10.76
CA ALA A 207 13.07 -5.61 -10.59
C ALA A 207 12.05 -6.50 -11.32
N GLU A 208 10.78 -6.07 -11.34
CA GLU A 208 9.67 -6.86 -11.87
C GLU A 208 8.64 -5.95 -12.56
N VAL A 209 8.09 -6.40 -13.69
CA VAL A 209 7.07 -5.66 -14.48
C VAL A 209 5.88 -6.54 -14.83
N PHE A 210 4.76 -5.91 -15.20
CA PHE A 210 3.59 -6.66 -15.65
C PHE A 210 3.77 -7.22 -17.07
N PRO A 211 3.08 -8.31 -17.44
CA PRO A 211 3.31 -9.02 -18.71
C PRO A 211 3.05 -8.19 -19.96
N TRP A 212 2.25 -7.13 -19.84
CA TRP A 212 1.89 -6.23 -20.93
C TRP A 212 2.80 -5.01 -21.06
N GLN A 213 3.82 -4.85 -20.21
CA GLN A 213 4.78 -3.75 -20.37
C GLN A 213 5.84 -4.13 -21.40
N ASP A 214 5.92 -3.34 -22.46
CA ASP A 214 6.94 -3.48 -23.48
C ASP A 214 8.21 -2.66 -23.15
N GLU A 215 9.20 -2.72 -24.04
CA GLU A 215 10.46 -1.98 -23.88
C GLU A 215 10.24 -0.47 -23.79
N LYS A 216 9.21 0.07 -24.46
CA LYS A 216 8.90 1.50 -24.43
C LYS A 216 8.31 1.89 -23.09
N ASP A 217 7.38 1.10 -22.57
CA ASP A 217 6.81 1.26 -21.22
C ASP A 217 7.90 1.27 -20.14
N ILE A 218 8.88 0.36 -20.26
CA ILE A 218 10.03 0.27 -19.35
C ILE A 218 10.92 1.51 -19.50
N ALA A 219 11.24 1.90 -20.74
CA ALA A 219 12.04 3.09 -21.02
C ALA A 219 11.39 4.37 -20.47
N GLU A 220 10.06 4.49 -20.53
CA GLU A 220 9.32 5.61 -19.94
C GLU A 220 9.47 5.64 -18.41
N VAL A 221 9.35 4.51 -17.73
CA VAL A 221 9.54 4.41 -16.27
C VAL A 221 10.98 4.79 -15.88
N VAL A 222 11.97 4.33 -16.64
CA VAL A 222 13.39 4.63 -16.42
C VAL A 222 13.70 6.11 -16.65
N ALA A 223 13.22 6.68 -17.76
CA ALA A 223 13.46 8.08 -18.12
C ALA A 223 12.74 9.07 -17.19
N ALA A 224 11.65 8.66 -16.56
CA ALA A 224 10.91 9.46 -15.60
C ALA A 224 11.64 9.64 -14.25
N ALA A 225 12.55 8.74 -13.90
CA ALA A 225 13.36 8.86 -12.70
C ALA A 225 14.44 9.94 -12.87
N PRO A 226 14.64 10.86 -11.91
CA PRO A 226 15.67 11.89 -12.01
C PRO A 226 17.11 11.39 -11.82
N TRP A 227 17.29 10.11 -11.48
CA TRP A 227 18.58 9.42 -11.49
C TRP A 227 18.60 8.33 -12.56
N ARG A 228 19.78 7.75 -12.79
CA ARG A 228 19.92 6.58 -13.66
C ARG A 228 19.30 5.34 -13.00
N LEU A 229 17.98 5.18 -13.13
CA LEU A 229 17.28 4.00 -12.65
C LEU A 229 17.75 2.76 -13.41
N LYS A 230 18.32 1.80 -12.68
CA LYS A 230 18.76 0.52 -13.26
C LYS A 230 17.54 -0.39 -13.49
N VAL A 231 17.63 -1.25 -14.49
CA VAL A 231 16.72 -2.37 -14.70
C VAL A 231 17.46 -3.66 -14.36
N ALA A 232 16.80 -4.59 -13.68
CA ALA A 232 17.39 -5.88 -13.34
C ALA A 232 17.88 -6.60 -14.61
N LYS A 233 19.04 -7.30 -14.51
CA LYS A 233 19.57 -8.12 -15.61
C LYS A 233 18.61 -9.24 -16.00
N ASP A 234 17.97 -9.83 -14.98
CA ASP A 234 16.90 -10.81 -15.11
C ASP A 234 15.59 -10.14 -14.67
N LEU A 235 14.96 -9.42 -15.59
CA LEU A 235 13.71 -8.70 -15.34
C LEU A 235 12.56 -9.69 -15.22
N LYS A 236 11.97 -9.79 -14.03
CA LYS A 236 10.90 -10.76 -13.78
C LYS A 236 9.53 -10.25 -14.21
N ILE A 237 8.64 -11.19 -14.50
CA ILE A 237 7.25 -10.89 -14.87
C ILE A 237 6.32 -11.15 -13.68
N ILE A 238 5.60 -10.10 -13.29
CA ILE A 238 4.57 -10.15 -12.26
C ILE A 238 3.36 -10.90 -12.80
N GLN A 239 2.84 -11.87 -12.05
CA GLN A 239 1.58 -12.52 -12.41
C GLN A 239 0.41 -11.54 -12.21
N PRO A 240 -0.52 -11.41 -13.17
CA PRO A 240 -1.70 -10.58 -13.00
C PRO A 240 -2.54 -10.97 -11.77
N PRO A 241 -3.41 -10.08 -11.25
CA PRO A 241 -4.34 -10.44 -10.19
C PRO A 241 -5.22 -11.64 -10.56
N THR A 242 -5.27 -12.61 -9.65
CA THR A 242 -6.12 -13.80 -9.74
C THR A 242 -7.57 -13.47 -9.37
N GLU A 243 -8.48 -14.38 -9.70
CA GLU A 243 -9.90 -14.24 -9.34
C GLU A 243 -10.10 -14.19 -7.83
N ASP A 244 -9.39 -15.03 -7.06
CA ASP A 244 -9.51 -15.07 -5.60
C ASP A 244 -8.97 -13.80 -4.93
N GLU A 245 -7.89 -13.21 -5.44
CA GLU A 245 -7.42 -11.91 -4.96
C GLU A 245 -8.42 -10.79 -5.24
N ASN A 246 -9.06 -10.79 -6.41
CA ASN A 246 -10.10 -9.83 -6.73
C ASN A 246 -11.34 -10.01 -5.84
N LYS A 247 -11.72 -11.27 -5.55
CA LYS A 247 -12.78 -11.58 -4.58
C LYS A 247 -12.41 -11.12 -3.17
N ALA A 248 -11.16 -11.32 -2.73
CA ALA A 248 -10.68 -10.84 -1.44
C ALA A 248 -10.79 -9.31 -1.33
N ILE A 249 -10.36 -8.56 -2.35
CA ILE A 249 -10.53 -7.10 -2.40
C ILE A 249 -12.01 -6.71 -2.28
N ALA A 250 -12.90 -7.34 -3.06
CA ALA A 250 -14.33 -7.04 -3.02
C ALA A 250 -14.97 -7.35 -1.64
N LEU A 251 -14.50 -8.39 -0.96
CA LEU A 251 -14.97 -8.73 0.39
C LEU A 251 -14.48 -7.75 1.45
N ILE A 252 -13.23 -7.30 1.36
CA ILE A 252 -12.62 -6.38 2.32
C ILE A 252 -13.08 -4.94 2.08
N ASP A 253 -13.22 -4.50 0.83
CA ASP A 253 -13.65 -3.14 0.48
C ASP A 253 -14.98 -3.12 -0.28
N PRO A 254 -16.08 -3.57 0.34
CA PRO A 254 -17.37 -3.70 -0.36
C PRO A 254 -17.95 -2.35 -0.76
N GLN A 255 -17.56 -1.26 -0.10
CA GLN A 255 -18.00 0.10 -0.42
C GLN A 255 -17.08 0.82 -1.42
N LEU A 256 -16.07 0.11 -1.96
CA LEU A 256 -15.10 0.64 -2.92
C LEU A 256 -14.39 1.90 -2.41
N ARG A 257 -14.15 1.98 -1.10
CA ARG A 257 -13.51 3.12 -0.44
C ARG A 257 -12.08 3.34 -0.93
N TYR A 258 -11.38 2.26 -1.26
CA TYR A 258 -9.98 2.29 -1.67
C TYR A 258 -9.80 1.84 -3.11
N VAL A 259 -10.72 1.03 -3.64
CA VAL A 259 -10.75 0.71 -5.08
C VAL A 259 -11.10 1.93 -5.92
N ILE A 260 -12.01 2.81 -5.46
CA ILE A 260 -12.31 4.09 -6.11
C ILE A 260 -11.56 5.23 -5.40
N PRO A 261 -10.50 5.77 -6.01
CA PRO A 261 -9.66 6.79 -5.35
C PRO A 261 -10.40 8.13 -5.20
N VAL A 262 -11.30 8.46 -6.13
CA VAL A 262 -12.05 9.72 -6.12
C VAL A 262 -13.24 9.62 -5.17
N ALA A 263 -13.19 10.31 -4.03
CA ALA A 263 -14.24 10.26 -3.01
C ALA A 263 -15.64 10.61 -3.55
N LEU A 264 -15.71 11.51 -4.53
CA LEU A 264 -16.96 11.92 -5.19
C LEU A 264 -17.58 10.83 -6.08
N GLU A 265 -16.78 9.88 -6.57
CA GLU A 265 -17.25 8.76 -7.40
C GLU A 265 -17.72 7.56 -6.56
N ARG A 266 -17.42 7.55 -5.26
CA ARG A 266 -17.91 6.56 -4.31
C ARG A 266 -19.41 6.71 -4.08
N PRO A 267 -20.12 5.68 -3.58
CA PRO A 267 -21.55 5.76 -3.30
C PRO A 267 -21.96 7.00 -2.49
N ALA A 268 -21.27 7.30 -1.39
CA ALA A 268 -21.54 8.50 -0.58
C ALA A 268 -21.28 9.82 -1.32
N GLY A 269 -20.25 9.87 -2.17
CA GLY A 269 -19.94 11.03 -3.01
C GLY A 269 -21.04 11.35 -4.02
N LYS A 270 -21.59 10.31 -4.67
CA LYS A 270 -22.72 10.43 -5.60
C LYS A 270 -23.97 10.96 -4.92
N VAL A 271 -24.23 10.56 -3.66
CA VAL A 271 -25.34 11.12 -2.86
C VAL A 271 -25.11 12.60 -2.58
N MET A 272 -23.91 13.00 -2.14
CA MET A 272 -23.60 14.42 -1.90
C MET A 272 -23.77 15.28 -3.16
N LEU A 273 -23.31 14.80 -4.32
CA LEU A 273 -23.43 15.52 -5.59
C LEU A 273 -24.87 15.58 -6.14
N SER A 274 -25.76 14.69 -5.69
CA SER A 274 -27.15 14.69 -6.15
C SER A 274 -27.96 15.89 -5.66
N GLY A 275 -27.43 16.68 -4.72
CA GLY A 275 -28.14 17.80 -4.08
C GLY A 275 -29.28 17.37 -3.18
N ARG A 276 -29.50 16.05 -3.00
CA ARG A 276 -30.50 15.52 -2.09
C ARG A 276 -29.89 15.47 -0.69
N THR A 277 -30.35 16.36 0.19
CA THR A 277 -29.99 16.44 1.62
C THR A 277 -31.16 16.11 2.54
N ASP A 278 -32.19 15.48 1.99
CA ASP A 278 -33.40 15.07 2.71
C ASP A 278 -33.27 13.66 3.31
N LEU A 279 -34.23 13.26 4.13
CA LEU A 279 -34.24 11.92 4.75
C LEU A 279 -34.37 10.78 3.72
N PHE A 280 -34.83 11.04 2.49
CA PHE A 280 -34.84 10.03 1.42
C PHE A 280 -33.42 9.69 0.95
N SER A 281 -32.52 10.65 1.02
CA SER A 281 -31.10 10.47 0.68
C SER A 281 -30.41 9.48 1.60
N TYR A 282 -30.85 9.39 2.86
CA TYR A 282 -30.38 8.39 3.82
C TYR A 282 -30.77 6.97 3.38
N ASN A 283 -32.04 6.75 3.01
CA ASN A 283 -32.50 5.44 2.55
C ASN A 283 -31.79 5.03 1.25
N TYR A 284 -31.59 5.96 0.32
CA TYR A 284 -30.84 5.70 -0.91
C TYR A 284 -29.36 5.33 -0.63
N LEU A 285 -28.71 6.00 0.33
CA LEU A 285 -27.37 5.61 0.78
C LEU A 285 -27.34 4.20 1.39
N LEU A 286 -28.36 3.84 2.17
CA LEU A 286 -28.48 2.49 2.72
C LEU A 286 -28.69 1.43 1.64
N GLU A 287 -29.54 1.69 0.65
CA GLU A 287 -29.76 0.82 -0.51
C GLU A 287 -28.47 0.60 -1.30
N LEU A 288 -27.72 1.67 -1.60
CA LEU A 288 -26.43 1.56 -2.30
C LEU A 288 -25.42 0.74 -1.49
N ASN A 289 -25.38 0.91 -0.17
CA ASN A 289 -24.53 0.11 0.69
C ASN A 289 -24.95 -1.37 0.64
N GLU A 290 -26.22 -1.66 0.85
CA GLU A 290 -26.75 -3.03 0.83
C GLU A 290 -26.54 -3.72 -0.53
N GLU A 291 -26.79 -3.02 -1.64
CA GLU A 291 -26.51 -3.51 -2.98
C GLU A 291 -25.04 -3.87 -3.16
N SER A 292 -24.12 -3.05 -2.65
CA SER A 292 -22.68 -3.30 -2.78
C SER A 292 -22.28 -4.57 -2.02
N TRP A 293 -22.84 -4.78 -0.82
CA TRP A 293 -22.68 -6.03 -0.07
C TRP A 293 -23.31 -7.24 -0.79
N ARG A 294 -24.48 -7.08 -1.44
CA ARG A 294 -25.17 -8.16 -2.17
C ARG A 294 -24.46 -8.54 -3.46
N LYS A 295 -23.98 -7.56 -4.25
CA LYS A 295 -23.21 -7.80 -5.49
C LYS A 295 -21.95 -8.62 -5.21
N ASN A 296 -21.28 -8.38 -4.09
CA ASN A 296 -20.10 -9.14 -3.67
C ASN A 296 -20.43 -10.55 -3.12
N ARG A 297 -21.69 -10.82 -2.75
CA ARG A 297 -22.17 -12.18 -2.39
C ARG A 297 -22.62 -13.01 -3.59
N ALA A 298 -23.02 -12.39 -4.70
CA ALA A 298 -23.52 -13.09 -5.88
C ALA A 298 -22.44 -13.91 -6.63
N THR A 299 -21.15 -13.73 -6.30
CA THR A 299 -20.03 -14.53 -6.80
C THR A 299 -19.72 -15.79 -5.96
N ARG A 300 -20.62 -16.18 -5.05
CA ARG A 300 -20.47 -17.33 -4.13
C ARG A 300 -21.39 -18.53 -4.41
N VAL A 301 -22.01 -18.61 -5.59
CA VAL A 301 -22.78 -19.80 -5.99
C VAL A 301 -22.26 -20.34 -7.30
#